data_AF-A0A7S1RUK3-F1
#
_entry.id   AF-A0A7S1RUK3-F1
#
_cell.length_a   1.000
_cell.length_b   1.000
_cell.length_c   1.000
_cell.angle_alpha   90.00
_cell.angle_beta   90.00
_cell.angle_gamma   90.00
#
_symmetry.space_group_name_H-M   'P 1'
#
loop_
_entity.id
_entity.type
_entity.pdbx_description
1 polymer ?
#
loop_
_entity_poly.entity_id
_entity_poly.type
_entity_poly.pdbx_seq_one_letter_code
_entity_poly.pdbx_strand_id
1 'polypeptide(L)'
;TYRRPISETKPPSSFPQMPSHPTIVLPVVAVCVALAHASNVLSDHQGSLRAKVNAVAFQKEVSEAMGEALGCGGHVDDAQLAAIKQALVPVWKALPKIASQRIERGSLRYLVHRYFSQKSSLMVRGFEPTRAVSASTWGSADVLSQRVPQYVESVLESRHVQEHGFDLEDAVRMVATLEQLIYDSEGNLLEKVYSSMGRPTYRSIGSTDLGTILDEYMVHWMMGNDAEGINALLSNRTFLESAFPHWQFLKTFVRGQVRAVDFHRQSMPGAFSRPGHHALAQRYSFEDTHKVVGGITTSFASFWESECSSMKTALVSMDPHRTGRVPLSRFYASALDSDWRFGESETYLRELGALDESSSWRGKQVIIPNYIQAASNCIVSTSHYLVCCANECEALLGELEAAFGAPTASPDAILAVVRNMTSQTSINDEAAPTLSHGLEQQLAQIAETHGGAVPLHGRLFAQWLHYAFPRECPFPHRRGTATAATPLEYGATYLASGRDMEKHAASGNATGEALEINGTDMQWMSQWSPDEELLTDYGDLRTPWESRLCACLFALLVLAGVVSFGMGPIKPGSSLLPTHSKTHLV
;
A
#
# COMPACT_ATOMS: atom_id res chain seq x y z
N THR A 1 60.54 -12.85 16.06
CA THR A 1 60.37 -14.13 16.77
C THR A 1 59.27 -13.95 17.79
N TYR A 2 58.06 -14.50 17.75
CA TYR A 2 57.37 -15.51 16.94
C TYR A 2 55.88 -15.12 17.04
N ARG A 3 55.20 -14.81 15.92
CA ARG A 3 53.73 -14.72 15.87
C ARG A 3 53.18 -16.13 15.72
N ARG A 4 52.18 -16.52 16.51
CA ARG A 4 51.28 -17.65 16.21
C ARG A 4 49.86 -17.11 15.96
N PRO A 5 49.10 -17.71 15.03
CA PRO A 5 47.76 -17.27 14.66
C PRO A 5 46.71 -17.89 15.59
N ILE A 6 45.62 -17.15 15.82
CA ILE A 6 44.43 -17.66 16.52
C ILE A 6 43.52 -18.30 15.48
N SER A 7 43.19 -19.56 15.73
CA SER A 7 42.29 -20.43 14.98
C SER A 7 40.86 -19.91 15.03
N GLU A 8 40.23 -19.76 13.87
CA GLU A 8 38.78 -19.68 13.72
C GLU A 8 38.15 -21.00 14.16
N THR A 9 37.16 -20.95 15.05
CA THR A 9 36.32 -22.09 15.41
C THR A 9 34.93 -21.90 14.82
N LYS A 10 34.60 -22.74 13.84
CA LYS A 10 33.27 -22.93 13.23
C LYS A 10 32.22 -23.36 14.29
N PRO A 11 30.97 -22.88 14.25
CA PRO A 11 29.89 -23.45 15.05
C PRO A 11 29.38 -24.78 14.45
N PRO A 12 28.88 -25.72 15.28
CA PRO A 12 28.53 -27.07 14.84
C PRO A 12 27.16 -27.12 14.14
N SER A 13 27.17 -27.80 12.99
CA SER A 13 26.00 -28.24 12.23
C SER A 13 25.48 -29.59 12.78
N SER A 14 24.25 -29.64 13.27
CA SER A 14 23.51 -30.91 13.38
C SER A 14 22.00 -30.68 13.55
N PHE A 15 21.24 -30.93 12.48
CA PHE A 15 19.79 -31.20 12.53
C PHE A 15 19.56 -32.69 12.79
N PRO A 16 18.66 -33.10 13.69
CA PRO A 16 18.22 -34.49 13.78
C PRO A 16 17.13 -34.81 12.76
N GLN A 17 17.32 -35.91 12.03
CA GLN A 17 16.33 -36.55 11.16
C GLN A 17 15.21 -37.19 11.99
N MET A 18 13.94 -36.98 11.60
CA MET A 18 12.80 -37.76 12.09
C MET A 18 12.37 -38.83 11.07
N PRO A 19 11.93 -40.02 11.52
CA PRO A 19 11.52 -41.12 10.66
C PRO A 19 10.06 -41.02 10.21
N SER A 20 9.82 -41.39 8.95
CA SER A 20 8.53 -41.53 8.29
C SER A 20 7.87 -42.89 8.58
N HIS A 21 6.63 -42.91 9.04
CA HIS A 21 5.72 -44.06 8.94
C HIS A 21 4.34 -43.61 8.43
N PRO A 22 3.73 -44.31 7.45
CA PRO A 22 2.40 -44.01 6.97
C PRO A 22 1.35 -44.84 7.72
N THR A 23 0.32 -44.19 8.26
CA THR A 23 -0.87 -44.89 8.76
C THR A 23 -2.10 -44.30 8.09
N ILE A 24 -2.74 -45.13 7.26
CA ILE A 24 -3.98 -44.88 6.54
C ILE A 24 -5.14 -44.96 7.54
N VAL A 25 -5.96 -43.91 7.61
CA VAL A 25 -7.25 -43.93 8.31
C VAL A 25 -8.33 -43.36 7.38
N LEU A 26 -9.31 -44.19 7.02
CA LEU A 26 -10.52 -43.81 6.27
C LEU A 26 -11.41 -42.88 7.11
N PRO A 27 -12.05 -41.85 6.52
CA PRO A 27 -13.16 -41.16 7.17
C PRO A 27 -14.50 -41.79 6.79
N VAL A 28 -15.28 -42.16 7.80
CA VAL A 28 -16.72 -42.43 7.69
C VAL A 28 -17.43 -41.08 7.83
N VAL A 29 -18.03 -40.61 6.74
CA VAL A 29 -18.87 -39.40 6.71
C VAL A 29 -20.28 -39.77 7.16
N ALA A 30 -20.70 -39.25 8.31
CA ALA A 30 -22.09 -39.26 8.75
C ALA A 30 -22.70 -37.88 8.48
N VAL A 31 -23.64 -37.84 7.53
CA VAL A 31 -24.44 -36.67 7.17
C VAL A 31 -25.63 -36.58 8.12
N CYS A 32 -25.70 -35.51 8.91
CA CYS A 32 -26.94 -35.10 9.60
C CYS A 32 -27.38 -33.73 9.08
N VAL A 33 -28.40 -33.76 8.22
CA VAL A 33 -29.14 -32.58 7.75
C VAL A 33 -30.15 -32.20 8.84
N ALA A 34 -30.00 -31.01 9.41
CA ALA A 34 -31.05 -30.37 10.21
C ALA A 34 -31.58 -29.17 9.43
N LEU A 35 -32.82 -29.31 8.94
CA LEU A 35 -33.61 -28.25 8.30
C LEU A 35 -34.19 -27.34 9.38
N ALA A 36 -33.71 -26.09 9.46
CA ALA A 36 -34.38 -25.03 10.21
C ALA A 36 -34.95 -24.00 9.23
N HIS A 37 -36.22 -23.70 9.42
CA HIS A 37 -37.09 -22.91 8.55
C HIS A 37 -36.78 -21.41 8.67
N ALA A 38 -36.55 -20.73 7.54
CA ALA A 38 -36.54 -19.27 7.46
C ALA A 38 -37.81 -18.79 6.74
N SER A 39 -38.68 -18.11 7.48
CA SER A 39 -39.89 -17.47 6.96
C SER A 39 -39.61 -15.99 6.71
N ASN A 40 -39.67 -15.60 5.43
CA ASN A 40 -40.19 -14.35 4.88
C ASN A 40 -40.24 -13.09 5.76
N VAL A 41 -39.42 -12.08 5.43
CA VAL A 41 -39.84 -10.66 5.41
C VAL A 41 -39.07 -9.93 4.30
N LEU A 42 -39.65 -9.84 3.10
CA LEU A 42 -39.31 -8.88 2.06
C LEU A 42 -40.62 -8.33 1.50
N SER A 43 -40.97 -7.11 1.91
CA SER A 43 -41.97 -6.25 1.28
C SER A 43 -41.48 -4.82 1.50
N ASP A 44 -40.86 -4.22 0.50
CA ASP A 44 -41.51 -3.35 -0.48
C ASP A 44 -41.51 -1.90 0.01
N HIS A 45 -40.62 -1.10 -0.59
CA HIS A 45 -40.87 0.31 -0.85
C HIS A 45 -40.06 0.72 -2.09
N GLN A 46 -40.60 0.35 -3.26
CA GLN A 46 -40.38 1.14 -4.47
C GLN A 46 -41.22 2.42 -4.39
N GLY A 47 -40.57 3.58 -4.31
CA GLY A 47 -41.23 4.86 -4.54
C GLY A 47 -40.55 6.05 -3.87
N SER A 48 -39.63 6.69 -4.57
CA SER A 48 -39.65 8.15 -4.81
C SER A 48 -38.33 8.59 -5.47
N LEU A 49 -38.38 8.73 -6.79
CA LEU A 49 -37.39 9.44 -7.59
C LEU A 49 -37.57 10.95 -7.36
N ARG A 50 -36.44 11.65 -7.19
CA ARG A 50 -36.27 13.11 -6.93
C ARG A 50 -36.50 13.58 -5.50
N ALA A 51 -35.60 13.21 -4.60
CA ALA A 51 -35.27 14.07 -3.47
C ALA A 51 -34.07 14.94 -3.84
N LYS A 52 -34.23 16.28 -3.81
CA LYS A 52 -33.09 17.17 -3.59
C LYS A 52 -32.51 16.76 -2.24
N VAL A 53 -31.33 16.15 -2.23
CA VAL A 53 -30.67 15.73 -1.00
C VAL A 53 -30.49 16.97 -0.12
N ASN A 54 -31.12 16.95 1.05
CA ASN A 54 -30.93 17.98 2.04
C ASN A 54 -29.55 17.75 2.66
N ALA A 55 -28.58 18.61 2.36
CA ALA A 55 -27.21 18.50 2.85
C ALA A 55 -27.14 18.32 4.38
N VAL A 56 -28.09 18.91 5.11
CA VAL A 56 -28.19 18.78 6.58
C VAL A 56 -28.62 17.37 7.01
N ALA A 57 -29.51 16.73 6.26
CA ALA A 57 -29.93 15.35 6.52
C ALA A 57 -28.80 14.37 6.23
N PHE A 58 -28.10 14.56 5.10
CA PHE A 58 -26.92 13.77 4.77
C PHE A 58 -25.80 13.95 5.81
N GLN A 59 -25.54 15.17 6.26
CA GLN A 59 -24.54 15.44 7.30
C GLN A 59 -24.90 14.80 8.64
N LYS A 60 -26.19 14.75 8.98
CA LYS A 60 -26.68 14.06 10.18
C LYS A 60 -26.52 12.55 10.07
N GLU A 61 -26.89 11.96 8.93
CA GLU A 61 -26.72 10.53 8.65
C GLU A 61 -25.24 10.12 8.67
N VAL A 62 -24.34 10.96 8.12
CA VAL A 62 -22.88 10.75 8.19
C VAL A 62 -22.38 10.80 9.64
N SER A 63 -22.85 11.76 10.44
CA SER A 63 -22.45 11.88 11.85
C SER A 63 -23.01 10.74 12.72
N GLU A 64 -24.21 10.26 12.43
CA GLU A 64 -24.81 9.11 13.11
C GLU A 64 -24.10 7.80 12.72
N ALA A 65 -23.80 7.61 11.43
CA ALA A 65 -23.03 6.46 10.94
C ALA A 65 -21.57 6.46 11.44
N MET A 66 -20.95 7.63 11.61
CA MET A 66 -19.67 7.77 12.31
C MET A 66 -19.85 7.44 13.80
N GLY A 67 -20.89 7.94 14.47
CA GLY A 67 -21.17 7.62 15.87
C GLY A 67 -21.37 6.11 16.13
N GLU A 68 -21.98 5.39 15.19
CA GLU A 68 -22.19 3.95 15.23
C GLU A 68 -20.92 3.15 14.87
N ALA A 69 -20.19 3.56 13.82
CA ALA A 69 -18.94 2.90 13.40
C ALA A 69 -17.77 3.09 14.38
N LEU A 70 -17.77 4.22 15.13
CA LEU A 70 -16.72 4.60 16.07
C LEU A 70 -17.00 4.16 17.52
N GLY A 71 -17.99 3.28 17.73
CA GLY A 71 -18.18 2.51 18.97
C GLY A 71 -18.49 3.25 20.26
N CYS A 72 -18.39 4.58 20.34
CA CYS A 72 -18.66 5.37 21.55
C CYS A 72 -18.84 6.88 21.26
N GLY A 73 -19.72 7.30 20.35
CA GLY A 73 -20.16 8.71 20.27
C GLY A 73 -19.03 9.77 20.23
N GLY A 74 -17.86 9.40 19.72
CA GLY A 74 -16.68 10.27 19.65
C GLY A 74 -16.91 11.31 18.56
N HIS A 75 -17.07 12.56 18.96
CA HIS A 75 -16.91 13.67 18.02
C HIS A 75 -15.44 13.66 17.59
N VAL A 76 -15.16 13.50 16.30
CA VAL A 76 -13.84 13.85 15.77
C VAL A 76 -13.65 15.34 16.05
N ASP A 77 -12.55 15.69 16.71
CA ASP A 77 -12.26 17.08 17.05
C ASP A 77 -12.17 17.93 15.78
N ASP A 78 -12.82 19.09 15.77
CA ASP A 78 -12.79 20.02 14.64
C ASP A 78 -11.35 20.41 14.28
N ALA A 79 -10.46 20.46 15.27
CA ALA A 79 -9.04 20.71 15.05
C ALA A 79 -8.35 19.56 14.29
N GLN A 80 -8.73 18.31 14.56
CA GLN A 80 -8.22 17.13 13.84
C GLN A 80 -8.70 17.16 12.38
N LEU A 81 -9.99 17.42 12.13
CA LEU A 81 -10.53 17.55 10.77
C LEU A 81 -9.83 18.67 9.99
N ALA A 82 -9.56 19.82 10.63
CA ALA A 82 -8.83 20.91 10.03
C ALA A 82 -7.38 20.53 9.67
N ALA A 83 -6.69 19.80 10.55
CA ALA A 83 -5.33 19.32 10.31
C ALA A 83 -5.27 18.30 9.15
N ILE A 84 -6.22 17.36 9.11
CA ILE A 84 -6.38 16.41 7.99
C ILE A 84 -6.60 17.19 6.68
N LYS A 85 -7.55 18.12 6.67
CA LYS A 85 -7.85 18.94 5.50
C LYS A 85 -6.62 19.67 5.00
N GLN A 86 -5.84 20.28 5.90
CA GLN A 86 -4.62 20.99 5.54
C GLN A 86 -3.60 20.06 4.87
N ALA A 87 -3.46 18.83 5.36
CA ALA A 87 -2.56 17.84 4.77
C ALA A 87 -3.04 17.34 3.40
N LEU A 88 -4.36 17.24 3.17
CA LEU A 88 -4.92 16.77 1.90
C LEU A 88 -4.92 17.82 0.78
N VAL A 89 -4.96 19.11 1.11
CA VAL A 89 -5.12 20.20 0.13
C VAL A 89 -4.07 20.21 -1.00
N PRO A 90 -2.76 20.01 -0.76
CA PRO A 90 -1.76 20.00 -1.83
C PRO A 90 -2.05 18.92 -2.90
N VAL A 91 -2.19 17.67 -2.47
CA VAL A 91 -2.52 16.54 -3.36
C VAL A 91 -3.89 16.75 -3.99
N TRP A 92 -4.88 17.24 -3.23
CA TRP A 92 -6.23 17.51 -3.73
C TRP A 92 -6.23 18.44 -4.93
N LYS A 93 -5.42 19.51 -4.92
CA LYS A 93 -5.34 20.46 -6.04
C LYS A 93 -4.75 19.83 -7.30
N ALA A 94 -3.77 18.94 -7.12
CA ALA A 94 -3.12 18.26 -8.23
C ALA A 94 -3.94 17.06 -8.77
N LEU A 95 -4.96 16.57 -8.08
CA LEU A 95 -5.75 15.44 -8.56
C LEU A 95 -6.72 15.84 -9.70
N PRO A 96 -6.90 14.97 -10.71
CA PRO A 96 -7.90 15.19 -11.74
C PRO A 96 -9.29 15.27 -11.11
N LYS A 97 -10.06 16.28 -11.52
CA LYS A 97 -11.44 16.48 -11.10
C LYS A 97 -12.38 16.16 -12.24
N ILE A 98 -13.53 15.57 -11.91
CA ILE A 98 -14.65 15.48 -12.84
C ILE A 98 -15.36 16.83 -12.97
N ALA A 99 -16.30 16.96 -13.90
CA ALA A 99 -17.00 18.22 -14.23
C ALA A 99 -17.61 18.95 -13.00
N SER A 100 -17.92 18.25 -11.92
CA SER A 100 -18.46 18.79 -10.66
C SER A 100 -17.40 19.29 -9.67
N GLN A 101 -16.11 19.39 -10.04
CA GLN A 101 -14.99 19.68 -9.14
C GLN A 101 -14.80 18.63 -8.01
N ARG A 102 -15.29 17.42 -8.27
CA ARG A 102 -15.19 16.25 -7.38
C ARG A 102 -14.16 15.25 -7.91
N ILE A 103 -13.79 14.26 -7.12
CA ILE A 103 -12.91 13.16 -7.53
C ILE A 103 -13.66 11.83 -7.62
N GLU A 104 -13.17 10.92 -8.43
CA GLU A 104 -13.68 9.55 -8.48
C GLU A 104 -13.08 8.68 -7.37
N ARG A 105 -13.64 7.48 -7.20
CA ARG A 105 -13.20 6.48 -6.22
C ARG A 105 -11.70 6.17 -6.30
N GLY A 106 -11.17 6.03 -7.51
CA GLY A 106 -9.74 5.74 -7.73
C GLY A 106 -8.83 6.82 -7.14
N SER A 107 -9.12 8.09 -7.42
CA SER A 107 -8.41 9.24 -6.86
C SER A 107 -8.60 9.38 -5.35
N LEU A 108 -9.78 9.04 -4.81
CA LEU A 108 -9.98 9.05 -3.36
C LEU A 108 -9.15 7.97 -2.65
N ARG A 109 -9.12 6.75 -3.18
CA ARG A 109 -8.23 5.68 -2.67
C ARG A 109 -6.78 6.10 -2.67
N TYR A 110 -6.33 6.69 -3.79
CA TYR A 110 -4.98 7.22 -3.92
C TYR A 110 -4.68 8.32 -2.89
N LEU A 111 -5.58 9.28 -2.71
CA LEU A 111 -5.44 10.37 -1.74
C LEU A 111 -5.34 9.86 -0.30
N VAL A 112 -6.18 8.89 0.07
CA VAL A 112 -6.16 8.23 1.38
C VAL A 112 -4.83 7.49 1.59
N HIS A 113 -4.40 6.72 0.59
CA HIS A 113 -3.12 6.02 0.65
C HIS A 113 -1.94 6.99 0.85
N ARG A 114 -1.89 8.07 0.06
CA ARG A 114 -0.87 9.13 0.15
C ARG A 114 -0.82 9.74 1.54
N TYR A 115 -1.98 10.03 2.14
CA TYR A 115 -2.06 10.60 3.47
C TYR A 115 -1.39 9.72 4.54
N PHE A 116 -1.75 8.43 4.59
CA PHE A 116 -1.19 7.49 5.58
C PHE A 116 0.29 7.16 5.31
N SER A 117 0.68 7.08 4.04
CA SER A 117 2.08 6.88 3.62
C SER A 117 2.97 8.04 4.07
N GLN A 118 2.54 9.29 3.86
CA GLN A 118 3.31 10.48 4.23
C GLN A 118 3.28 10.79 5.72
N LYS A 119 2.14 10.63 6.39
CA LYS A 119 1.98 11.06 7.80
C LYS A 119 2.59 10.07 8.79
N SER A 120 2.45 8.77 8.52
CA SER A 120 2.81 7.72 9.49
C SER A 120 3.41 6.45 8.86
N SER A 121 3.72 6.48 7.56
CA SER A 121 4.22 5.34 6.77
C SER A 121 3.39 4.05 6.98
N LEU A 122 2.08 4.24 7.13
CA LEU A 122 1.13 3.15 7.26
C LEU A 122 0.60 2.76 5.89
N MET A 123 0.71 1.47 5.56
CA MET A 123 -0.01 0.88 4.45
C MET A 123 -1.32 0.29 4.98
N VAL A 124 -2.42 1.02 4.79
CA VAL A 124 -3.75 0.56 5.18
C VAL A 124 -4.19 -0.57 4.23
N ARG A 125 -4.55 -1.72 4.80
CA ARG A 125 -4.94 -2.89 4.02
C ARG A 125 -6.20 -2.61 3.21
N GLY A 126 -6.22 -3.02 1.95
CA GLY A 126 -7.28 -2.69 0.98
C GLY A 126 -7.09 -1.37 0.23
N PHE A 127 -6.19 -0.49 0.68
CA PHE A 127 -5.85 0.77 0.02
C PHE A 127 -4.48 0.72 -0.69
N GLU A 128 -3.94 -0.48 -0.93
CA GLU A 128 -2.65 -0.65 -1.58
C GLU A 128 -2.72 -0.16 -3.05
N PRO A 129 -1.70 0.57 -3.54
CA PRO A 129 -1.68 1.07 -4.93
C PRO A 129 -1.64 -0.03 -5.98
N THR A 130 -0.94 -1.13 -5.68
CA THR A 130 -0.74 -2.27 -6.59
C THR A 130 -1.97 -3.15 -6.70
N ARG A 131 -2.96 -3.00 -5.81
CA ARG A 131 -4.16 -3.84 -5.80
C ARG A 131 -5.07 -3.50 -6.98
N ALA A 132 -5.40 -4.52 -7.79
CA ALA A 132 -6.50 -4.41 -8.73
C ALA A 132 -7.82 -4.34 -7.95
N VAL A 133 -8.59 -3.29 -8.19
CA VAL A 133 -9.88 -3.07 -7.54
C VAL A 133 -10.94 -2.92 -8.62
N SER A 134 -12.03 -3.68 -8.51
CA SER A 134 -13.16 -3.53 -9.43
C SER A 134 -13.82 -2.17 -9.23
N ALA A 135 -14.42 -1.60 -10.27
CA ALA A 135 -15.14 -0.32 -10.17
C ALA A 135 -16.24 -0.32 -9.09
N SER A 136 -16.75 -1.51 -8.73
CA SER A 136 -17.82 -1.71 -7.75
C SER A 136 -17.36 -1.92 -6.31
N THR A 137 -16.12 -2.34 -6.05
CA THR A 137 -15.67 -2.70 -4.69
C THR A 137 -14.54 -1.80 -4.21
N TRP A 138 -14.34 -1.67 -2.90
CA TRP A 138 -13.19 -0.96 -2.32
C TRP A 138 -12.02 -1.91 -2.00
N GLY A 139 -12.02 -3.13 -2.55
CA GLY A 139 -11.10 -4.20 -2.14
C GLY A 139 -11.60 -4.99 -0.92
N SER A 140 -12.92 -5.00 -0.70
CA SER A 140 -13.68 -5.45 0.48
C SER A 140 -13.57 -6.94 0.88
N ALA A 141 -12.62 -7.70 0.36
CA ALA A 141 -12.44 -9.10 0.76
C ALA A 141 -11.62 -9.27 2.05
N ASP A 142 -10.85 -8.28 2.53
CA ASP A 142 -10.04 -8.44 3.75
C ASP A 142 -10.13 -7.30 4.77
N VAL A 143 -10.45 -7.73 6.00
CA VAL A 143 -10.40 -7.13 7.34
C VAL A 143 -11.09 -5.79 7.59
N LEU A 144 -10.89 -4.74 6.78
CA LEU A 144 -11.69 -3.50 6.96
C LEU A 144 -13.18 -3.78 6.66
N SER A 145 -13.49 -4.75 5.82
CA SER A 145 -14.90 -5.16 5.57
C SER A 145 -15.61 -5.77 6.77
N GLN A 146 -14.91 -6.24 7.81
CA GLN A 146 -15.56 -6.84 9.00
C GLN A 146 -15.96 -5.80 10.06
N ARG A 147 -15.38 -4.58 10.03
CA ARG A 147 -15.64 -3.52 11.03
C ARG A 147 -16.02 -2.15 10.43
N VAL A 148 -15.74 -1.94 9.14
CA VAL A 148 -16.08 -0.72 8.39
C VAL A 148 -17.38 -0.81 7.55
N PRO A 149 -18.19 -1.91 7.51
CA PRO A 149 -19.24 -2.02 6.50
C PRO A 149 -20.29 -0.92 6.62
N GLN A 150 -20.76 -0.53 7.81
CA GLN A 150 -21.82 0.47 7.89
C GLN A 150 -21.41 1.87 7.40
N TYR A 151 -20.20 2.35 7.67
CA TYR A 151 -19.77 3.68 7.21
C TYR A 151 -19.41 3.70 5.72
N VAL A 152 -18.62 2.72 5.24
CA VAL A 152 -18.24 2.63 3.83
C VAL A 152 -19.47 2.34 2.96
N GLU A 153 -20.35 1.41 3.36
CA GLU A 153 -21.53 1.06 2.57
C GLU A 153 -22.59 2.17 2.59
N SER A 154 -22.84 2.84 3.72
CA SER A 154 -23.90 3.87 3.79
C SER A 154 -23.49 5.23 3.22
N VAL A 155 -22.23 5.65 3.38
CA VAL A 155 -21.77 6.99 2.97
C VAL A 155 -21.01 6.94 1.64
N LEU A 156 -20.04 6.02 1.51
CA LEU A 156 -19.09 6.00 0.38
C LEU A 156 -19.54 5.13 -0.80
N GLU A 157 -20.41 4.15 -0.56
CA GLU A 157 -21.05 3.35 -1.61
C GLU A 157 -22.46 3.83 -1.97
N SER A 158 -22.92 4.92 -1.35
CA SER A 158 -24.21 5.52 -1.70
C SER A 158 -24.28 5.79 -3.21
N ARG A 159 -25.43 5.45 -3.80
CA ARG A 159 -25.67 5.59 -5.24
C ARG A 159 -25.38 7.01 -5.75
N HIS A 160 -25.62 8.01 -4.90
CA HIS A 160 -25.33 9.41 -5.21
C HIS A 160 -23.83 9.67 -5.41
N VAL A 161 -22.99 9.16 -4.51
CA VAL A 161 -21.54 9.37 -4.55
C VAL A 161 -20.88 8.58 -5.68
N GLN A 162 -21.41 7.39 -6.01
CA GLN A 162 -20.98 6.65 -7.20
C GLN A 162 -21.31 7.38 -8.51
N GLU A 163 -22.40 8.14 -8.55
CA GLU A 163 -22.84 8.90 -9.75
C GLU A 163 -22.23 10.32 -9.82
N HIS A 164 -21.86 10.95 -8.70
CA HIS A 164 -21.49 12.37 -8.65
C HIS A 164 -20.07 12.66 -8.13
N GLY A 165 -19.34 11.65 -7.64
CA GLY A 165 -17.98 11.78 -7.10
C GLY A 165 -17.91 12.34 -5.67
N PHE A 166 -16.70 12.41 -5.14
CA PHE A 166 -16.37 12.82 -3.77
C PHE A 166 -15.83 14.25 -3.74
N ASP A 167 -16.21 15.05 -2.75
CA ASP A 167 -15.59 16.34 -2.48
C ASP A 167 -14.46 16.24 -1.43
N LEU A 168 -13.82 17.37 -1.11
CA LEU A 168 -12.70 17.40 -0.16
C LEU A 168 -13.15 17.04 1.26
N GLU A 169 -14.37 17.42 1.65
CA GLU A 169 -14.90 17.11 2.99
C GLU A 169 -15.18 15.61 3.13
N ASP A 170 -15.67 14.98 2.06
CA ASP A 170 -15.81 13.52 1.99
C ASP A 170 -14.46 12.82 2.20
N ALA A 171 -13.40 13.31 1.56
CA ALA A 171 -12.04 12.78 1.73
C ALA A 171 -11.50 12.97 3.15
N VAL A 172 -11.70 14.14 3.74
CA VAL A 172 -11.28 14.45 5.13
C VAL A 172 -11.96 13.51 6.11
N ARG A 173 -13.28 13.32 5.98
CA ARG A 173 -14.03 12.42 6.86
C ARG A 173 -13.61 10.97 6.68
N MET A 174 -13.32 10.54 5.46
CA MET A 174 -12.83 9.18 5.20
C MET A 174 -11.51 8.92 5.91
N VAL A 175 -10.57 9.86 5.82
CA VAL A 175 -9.28 9.77 6.54
C VAL A 175 -9.49 9.77 8.04
N ALA A 176 -10.33 10.66 8.57
CA ALA A 176 -10.62 10.73 10.00
C ALA A 176 -11.22 9.42 10.54
N THR A 177 -12.16 8.83 9.80
CA THR A 177 -12.74 7.52 10.15
C THR A 177 -11.68 6.43 10.17
N LEU A 178 -10.79 6.38 9.18
CA LEU A 178 -9.71 5.39 9.15
C LEU A 178 -8.69 5.59 10.28
N GLU A 179 -8.34 6.84 10.61
CA GLU A 179 -7.47 7.14 11.78
C GLU A 179 -8.12 6.62 13.07
N GLN A 180 -9.42 6.88 13.26
CA GLN A 180 -10.12 6.43 14.46
C GLN A 180 -10.23 4.89 14.51
N LEU A 181 -10.51 4.23 13.39
CA LEU A 181 -10.57 2.76 13.32
C LEU A 181 -9.21 2.11 13.67
N ILE A 182 -8.11 2.70 13.19
CA ILE A 182 -6.76 2.27 13.55
C ILE A 182 -6.57 2.43 15.06
N TYR A 183 -6.89 3.60 15.61
CA TYR A 183 -6.82 3.89 17.04
C TYR A 183 -7.65 2.90 17.88
N ASP A 184 -8.91 2.65 17.53
CA ASP A 184 -9.79 1.73 18.25
C ASP A 184 -9.28 0.27 18.16
N SER A 185 -8.67 -0.11 17.03
CA SER A 185 -8.07 -1.43 16.88
C SER A 185 -6.91 -1.68 17.86
N GLU A 186 -6.14 -0.64 18.19
CA GLU A 186 -5.06 -0.70 19.17
C GLU A 186 -5.59 -0.90 20.59
N GLY A 187 -6.74 -0.30 20.90
CA GLY A 187 -7.44 -0.49 22.17
C GLY A 187 -7.82 -1.95 22.39
N ASN A 188 -8.32 -2.63 21.35
CA ASN A 188 -8.63 -4.06 21.42
C ASN A 188 -7.40 -4.93 21.74
N LEU A 189 -6.24 -4.60 21.16
CA LEU A 189 -5.00 -5.29 21.49
C LEU A 189 -4.56 -5.00 22.93
N LEU A 190 -4.67 -3.75 23.35
CA LEU A 190 -4.33 -3.35 24.71
C LEU A 190 -5.19 -4.04 25.76
N GLU A 191 -6.49 -4.21 25.53
CA GLU A 191 -7.38 -4.97 26.41
C GLU A 191 -6.92 -6.43 26.59
N LYS A 192 -6.46 -7.08 25.50
CA LYS A 192 -5.92 -8.44 25.56
C LYS A 192 -4.69 -8.50 26.46
N VAL A 193 -3.77 -7.53 26.34
CA VAL A 193 -2.57 -7.43 27.18
C VAL A 193 -2.96 -7.24 28.65
N TYR A 194 -3.84 -6.29 28.96
CA TYR A 194 -4.34 -6.08 30.33
C TYR A 194 -4.95 -7.36 30.92
N SER A 195 -5.77 -8.06 30.14
CA SER A 195 -6.40 -9.32 30.54
C SER A 195 -5.37 -10.43 30.81
N SER A 196 -4.39 -10.61 29.92
CA SER A 196 -3.33 -11.62 30.06
C SER A 196 -2.46 -11.41 31.31
N MET A 197 -2.25 -10.14 31.70
CA MET A 197 -1.51 -9.77 32.90
C MET A 197 -2.38 -9.73 34.18
N GLY A 198 -3.67 -10.08 34.09
CA GLY A 198 -4.60 -10.02 35.23
C GLY A 198 -4.86 -8.60 35.75
N ARG A 199 -4.73 -7.58 34.91
CA ARG A 199 -4.92 -6.17 35.26
C ARG A 199 -6.30 -5.67 34.79
N PRO A 200 -7.14 -5.11 35.68
CA PRO A 200 -8.43 -4.56 35.27
C PRO A 200 -8.27 -3.21 34.54
N THR A 201 -9.00 -3.01 33.45
CA THR A 201 -8.99 -1.77 32.66
C THR A 201 -9.61 -0.57 33.37
N TYR A 202 -10.52 -0.80 34.33
CA TYR A 202 -11.22 0.26 35.06
C TYR A 202 -10.41 0.86 36.22
N ARG A 203 -9.25 0.29 36.59
CA ARG A 203 -8.39 0.82 37.66
C ARG A 203 -7.14 1.45 37.07
N SER A 204 -6.72 2.59 37.61
CA SER A 204 -5.46 3.19 37.20
C SER A 204 -4.25 2.41 37.72
N ILE A 205 -3.24 2.27 36.88
CA ILE A 205 -1.98 1.59 37.14
C ILE A 205 -0.86 2.59 37.45
N GLY A 206 0.21 2.12 38.12
CA GLY A 206 1.40 2.93 38.36
C GLY A 206 2.36 2.95 37.16
N SER A 207 3.32 3.88 37.15
CA SER A 207 4.33 4.01 36.08
C SER A 207 5.12 2.71 35.80
N THR A 208 5.50 1.96 36.84
CA THR A 208 6.22 0.69 36.66
C THR A 208 5.37 -0.36 35.96
N ASP A 209 4.11 -0.51 36.38
CA ASP A 209 3.17 -1.44 35.76
C ASP A 209 2.87 -1.04 34.31
N LEU A 210 2.74 0.26 34.04
CA LEU A 210 2.57 0.79 32.69
C LEU A 210 3.74 0.39 31.79
N GLY A 211 4.98 0.53 32.26
CA GLY A 211 6.15 0.12 31.51
C GLY A 211 6.11 -1.37 31.13
N THR A 212 5.73 -2.25 32.05
CA THR A 212 5.61 -3.69 31.77
C THR A 212 4.48 -3.99 30.79
N ILE A 213 3.32 -3.35 30.95
CA ILE A 213 2.19 -3.49 30.01
C ILE A 213 2.59 -3.05 28.61
N LEU A 214 3.30 -1.93 28.48
CA LEU A 214 3.73 -1.44 27.17
C LEU A 214 4.82 -2.31 26.55
N ASP A 215 5.74 -2.87 27.34
CA ASP A 215 6.73 -3.84 26.85
C ASP A 215 6.03 -5.07 26.25
N GLU A 216 5.02 -5.62 26.94
CA GLU A 216 4.24 -6.78 26.46
C GLU A 216 3.35 -6.44 25.26
N TYR A 217 2.72 -5.26 25.28
CA TYR A 217 1.98 -4.73 24.15
C TYR A 217 2.84 -4.62 22.90
N MET A 218 4.06 -4.10 23.01
CA MET A 218 4.97 -3.99 21.86
C MET A 218 5.30 -5.35 21.25
N VAL A 219 5.50 -6.38 22.08
CA VAL A 219 5.74 -7.75 21.58
C VAL A 219 4.52 -8.26 20.82
N HIS A 220 3.31 -8.14 21.38
CA HIS A 220 2.11 -8.56 20.66
C HIS A 220 1.87 -7.74 19.38
N TRP A 221 2.12 -6.44 19.42
CA TRP A 221 1.88 -5.55 18.28
C TRP A 221 2.83 -5.86 17.13
N MET A 222 4.12 -6.03 17.40
CA MET A 222 5.14 -6.34 16.38
C MET A 222 4.99 -7.74 15.80
N MET A 223 4.62 -8.73 16.61
CA MET A 223 4.47 -10.12 16.17
C MET A 223 3.09 -10.42 15.56
N GLY A 224 2.12 -9.52 15.71
CA GLY A 224 0.78 -9.65 15.16
C GLY A 224 0.07 -10.92 15.65
N ASN A 225 -0.18 -11.86 14.73
CA ASN A 225 -0.89 -13.10 15.00
C ASN A 225 0.03 -14.31 15.27
N ASP A 226 1.36 -14.12 15.33
CA ASP A 226 2.32 -15.19 15.64
C ASP A 226 2.32 -15.52 17.15
N ALA A 227 1.32 -16.31 17.57
CA ALA A 227 1.16 -16.71 18.97
C ALA A 227 2.36 -17.50 19.52
N GLU A 228 3.03 -18.29 18.68
CA GLU A 228 4.21 -19.06 19.09
C GLU A 228 5.41 -18.16 19.34
N GLY A 229 5.70 -17.24 18.42
CA GLY A 229 6.75 -16.24 18.56
C GLY A 229 6.51 -15.32 19.76
N ILE A 230 5.27 -14.85 19.94
CA ILE A 230 4.86 -14.06 21.11
C ILE A 230 5.20 -14.79 22.42
N ASN A 231 4.78 -16.05 22.55
CA ASN A 231 4.99 -16.80 23.78
C ASN A 231 6.48 -17.06 24.04
N ALA A 232 7.26 -17.36 23.00
CA ALA A 232 8.71 -17.56 23.10
C ALA A 232 9.43 -16.30 23.57
N LEU A 233 9.06 -15.13 23.04
CA LEU A 233 9.65 -13.83 23.37
C LEU A 233 9.28 -13.38 24.79
N LEU A 234 8.02 -13.54 25.19
CA LEU A 234 7.56 -13.14 26.53
C LEU A 234 8.07 -14.07 27.64
N SER A 235 8.27 -15.36 27.34
CA SER A 235 8.78 -16.34 28.31
C SER A 235 10.27 -16.15 28.63
N ASN A 236 11.05 -15.56 27.73
CA ASN A 236 12.49 -15.43 27.88
C ASN A 236 13.01 -14.05 27.45
N ARG A 237 13.30 -13.20 28.43
CA ARG A 237 13.79 -11.84 28.20
C ARG A 237 15.15 -11.78 27.48
N THR A 238 16.05 -12.73 27.74
CA THR A 238 17.34 -12.75 27.03
C THR A 238 17.14 -13.14 25.56
N PHE A 239 16.15 -13.99 25.28
CA PHE A 239 15.78 -14.32 23.91
C PHE A 239 15.20 -13.10 23.20
N LEU A 240 14.28 -12.36 23.84
CA LEU A 240 13.75 -11.10 23.32
C LEU A 240 14.86 -10.10 22.95
N GLU A 241 15.83 -9.88 23.84
CA GLU A 241 16.95 -8.96 23.59
C GLU A 241 17.91 -9.48 22.49
N SER A 242 18.00 -10.80 22.31
CA SER A 242 18.78 -11.39 21.20
C SER A 242 18.05 -11.35 19.86
N ALA A 243 16.73 -11.54 19.86
CA ALA A 243 15.88 -11.51 18.68
C ALA A 243 15.65 -10.07 18.18
N PHE A 244 15.64 -9.11 19.10
CA PHE A 244 15.56 -7.67 18.82
C PHE A 244 16.76 -6.95 19.44
N PRO A 245 17.92 -6.90 18.75
CA PRO A 245 19.13 -6.25 19.25
C PRO A 245 18.93 -4.78 19.70
N HIS A 246 17.91 -4.11 19.14
CA HIS A 246 17.53 -2.72 19.49
C HIS A 246 16.41 -2.61 20.52
N TRP A 247 16.08 -3.66 21.28
CA TRP A 247 14.98 -3.65 22.24
C TRP A 247 15.08 -2.53 23.29
N GLN A 248 16.29 -2.19 23.75
CA GLN A 248 16.47 -1.09 24.70
C GLN A 248 16.17 0.30 24.09
N PHE A 249 16.41 0.48 22.79
CA PHE A 249 16.02 1.69 22.07
C PHE A 249 14.50 1.76 21.92
N LEU A 250 13.85 0.64 21.60
CA LEU A 250 12.38 0.52 21.56
C LEU A 250 11.76 0.91 22.90
N LYS A 251 12.28 0.40 24.02
CA LYS A 251 11.82 0.79 25.36
C LYS A 251 11.98 2.29 25.65
N THR A 252 13.04 2.90 25.12
CA THR A 252 13.28 4.33 25.28
C THR A 252 12.28 5.16 24.47
N PHE A 253 11.98 4.72 23.24
CA PHE A 253 10.92 5.30 22.41
C PHE A 253 9.55 5.22 23.09
N VAL A 254 9.15 4.05 23.58
CA VAL A 254 7.90 3.84 24.32
C VAL A 254 7.82 4.76 25.55
N ARG A 255 8.92 4.88 26.30
CA ARG A 255 8.99 5.80 27.46
C ARG A 255 8.86 7.27 27.03
N GLY A 256 9.30 7.62 25.82
CA GLY A 256 9.07 8.92 25.20
C GLY A 256 7.58 9.20 24.96
N GLN A 257 6.82 8.21 24.48
CA GLN A 257 5.37 8.32 24.29
C GLN A 257 4.62 8.53 25.61
N VAL A 258 5.03 7.83 26.68
CA VAL A 258 4.49 8.08 28.03
C VAL A 258 4.73 9.52 28.47
N ARG A 259 5.95 10.05 28.24
CA ARG A 259 6.28 11.44 28.57
C ARG A 259 5.48 12.46 27.77
N ALA A 260 5.15 12.17 26.51
CA ALA A 260 4.30 13.03 25.70
C ALA A 260 2.89 13.16 26.30
N VAL A 261 2.31 12.05 26.77
CA VAL A 261 1.02 12.04 27.48
C VAL A 261 1.10 12.78 28.81
N ASP A 262 2.16 12.58 29.59
CA ASP A 262 2.39 13.32 30.84
C ASP A 262 2.48 14.83 30.61
N PHE A 263 3.21 15.26 29.58
CA PHE A 263 3.35 16.67 29.21
C PHE A 263 2.00 17.29 28.80
N HIS A 264 1.21 16.57 28.00
CA HIS A 264 -0.11 17.01 27.59
C HIS A 264 -1.06 17.19 28.78
N ARG A 265 -1.03 16.24 29.74
CA ARG A 265 -1.82 16.33 30.98
C ARG A 265 -1.42 17.55 31.82
N GLN A 266 -0.13 17.81 31.96
CA GLN A 266 0.39 18.96 32.71
C GLN A 266 0.03 20.30 32.05
N SER A 267 -0.06 20.31 30.72
CA SER A 267 -0.41 21.50 29.94
C SER A 267 -1.91 21.83 29.99
N MET A 268 -2.78 20.88 30.37
CA MET A 268 -4.23 21.06 30.47
C MET A 268 -4.84 20.47 31.75
N PRO A 269 -4.55 21.05 32.94
CA PRO A 269 -4.99 20.51 34.23
C PRO A 269 -6.52 20.49 34.43
N GLY A 270 -7.27 21.33 33.71
CA GLY A 270 -8.74 21.41 33.81
C GLY A 270 -9.50 20.32 33.05
N ALA A 271 -8.91 19.68 32.03
CA ALA A 271 -9.58 18.72 31.17
C ALA A 271 -9.59 17.28 31.73
N PHE A 272 -8.64 16.94 32.61
CA PHE A 272 -8.43 15.58 33.13
C PHE A 272 -8.80 15.42 34.60
N SER A 273 -9.59 16.36 35.15
CA SER A 273 -9.99 16.41 36.55
C SER A 273 -11.05 15.36 36.90
N ARG A 274 -10.67 14.08 36.91
CA ARG A 274 -11.39 13.07 37.72
C ARG A 274 -11.04 13.28 39.19
N PRO A 275 -12.02 13.28 40.12
CA PRO A 275 -11.72 13.39 41.56
C PRO A 275 -10.72 12.31 41.99
N GLY A 276 -9.57 12.72 42.55
CA GLY A 276 -8.49 11.81 42.99
C GLY A 276 -7.33 11.61 42.01
N HIS A 277 -7.38 12.21 40.82
CA HIS A 277 -6.24 12.26 39.90
C HIS A 277 -5.48 13.57 40.05
N HIS A 278 -4.29 13.52 40.66
CA HIS A 278 -3.36 14.65 40.58
C HIS A 278 -2.68 14.63 39.21
N ALA A 279 -2.62 15.77 38.51
CA ALA A 279 -1.90 15.88 37.22
C ALA A 279 -0.42 15.44 37.33
N LEU A 280 0.14 15.49 38.54
CA LEU A 280 1.50 15.05 38.89
C LEU A 280 1.58 13.60 39.38
N ALA A 281 0.45 12.94 39.65
CA ALA A 281 0.46 11.55 40.06
C ALA A 281 0.83 10.68 38.86
N GLN A 282 1.86 9.85 39.05
CA GLN A 282 2.33 8.83 38.11
C GLN A 282 1.37 7.63 38.07
N ARG A 283 0.08 7.93 37.82
CA ARG A 283 -1.03 6.99 37.67
C ARG A 283 -1.69 7.19 36.32
N TYR A 284 -1.99 6.07 35.67
CA TYR A 284 -2.47 6.02 34.30
C TYR A 284 -3.74 5.19 34.23
N SER A 285 -4.80 5.76 33.68
CA SER A 285 -6.02 5.04 33.31
C SER A 285 -5.81 4.25 32.02
N PHE A 286 -6.72 3.34 31.71
CA PHE A 286 -6.71 2.63 30.42
C PHE A 286 -6.71 3.61 29.24
N GLU A 287 -7.52 4.66 29.31
CA GLU A 287 -7.57 5.75 28.32
C GLU A 287 -6.21 6.44 28.14
N ASP A 288 -5.45 6.65 29.22
CA ASP A 288 -4.10 7.20 29.11
C ASP A 288 -3.16 6.23 28.40
N THR A 289 -3.24 4.94 28.72
CA THR A 289 -2.44 3.91 28.04
C THR A 289 -2.83 3.77 26.57
N HIS A 290 -4.11 3.89 26.24
CA HIS A 290 -4.60 3.87 24.86
C HIS A 290 -4.02 5.04 24.05
N LYS A 291 -3.98 6.25 24.64
CA LYS A 291 -3.31 7.41 24.03
C LYS A 291 -1.82 7.18 23.80
N VAL A 292 -1.14 6.51 24.74
CA VAL A 292 0.28 6.15 24.56
C VAL A 292 0.46 5.22 23.36
N VAL A 293 -0.36 4.18 23.22
CA VAL A 293 -0.22 3.24 22.09
C VAL A 293 -0.63 3.85 20.74
N GLY A 294 -1.60 4.78 20.71
CA GLY A 294 -1.88 5.57 19.51
C GLY A 294 -0.72 6.48 19.10
N GLY A 295 0.00 7.04 20.09
CA GLY A 295 1.26 7.76 19.86
C GLY A 295 2.36 6.85 19.30
N ILE A 296 2.42 5.59 19.75
CA ILE A 296 3.33 4.58 19.21
C ILE A 296 3.04 4.38 17.71
N THR A 297 1.83 3.97 17.33
CA THR A 297 1.50 3.66 15.93
C THR A 297 1.77 4.82 14.98
N THR A 298 1.40 6.04 15.37
CA THR A 298 1.52 7.23 14.51
C THR A 298 2.95 7.73 14.32
N SER A 299 3.88 7.37 15.22
CA SER A 299 5.27 7.86 15.17
C SER A 299 6.32 6.76 15.05
N PHE A 300 5.93 5.49 15.05
CA PHE A 300 6.85 4.35 15.03
C PHE A 300 7.71 4.31 13.77
N ALA A 301 7.13 4.61 12.61
CA ALA A 301 7.87 4.62 11.35
C ALA A 301 9.06 5.58 11.39
N SER A 302 8.88 6.79 11.93
CA SER A 302 9.98 7.76 12.09
C SER A 302 11.07 7.28 13.04
N PHE A 303 10.72 6.49 14.07
CA PHE A 303 11.70 5.84 14.94
C PHE A 303 12.46 4.73 14.19
N TRP A 304 11.77 3.97 13.34
CA TRP A 304 12.32 2.84 12.60
C TRP A 304 13.10 3.25 11.33
N GLU A 305 12.97 4.50 10.88
CA GLU A 305 13.57 4.99 9.64
C GLU A 305 15.10 4.79 9.57
N SER A 306 15.79 4.81 10.70
CA SER A 306 17.24 4.52 10.72
C SER A 306 17.59 3.10 10.26
N GLU A 307 16.75 2.11 10.57
CA GLU A 307 16.91 0.72 10.10
C GLU A 307 16.60 0.62 8.60
N CYS A 308 15.56 1.31 8.15
CA CYS A 308 15.21 1.42 6.73
C CYS A 308 16.35 2.05 5.92
N SER A 309 16.94 3.14 6.42
CA SER A 309 18.08 3.82 5.81
C SER A 309 19.34 2.93 5.79
N SER A 310 19.60 2.17 6.86
CA SER A 310 20.71 1.21 6.89
C SER A 310 20.53 0.10 5.83
N MET A 311 19.34 -0.47 5.74
CA MET A 311 19.00 -1.49 4.74
C MET A 311 19.14 -0.93 3.32
N LYS A 312 18.62 0.27 3.08
CA LYS A 312 18.77 0.97 1.79
C LYS A 312 20.23 1.19 1.44
N THR A 313 21.05 1.64 2.38
CA THR A 313 22.48 1.89 2.16
C THR A 313 23.21 0.61 1.75
N ALA A 314 22.89 -0.52 2.38
CA ALA A 314 23.44 -1.82 2.00
C ALA A 314 23.04 -2.21 0.56
N LEU A 315 21.76 -2.08 0.20
CA LEU A 315 21.29 -2.35 -1.17
C LEU A 315 21.94 -1.43 -2.20
N VAL A 316 22.04 -0.12 -1.90
CA VAL A 316 22.67 0.88 -2.77
C VAL A 316 24.15 0.58 -3.00
N SER A 317 24.85 0.05 -1.99
CA SER A 317 26.26 -0.37 -2.15
C SER A 317 26.44 -1.52 -3.16
N MET A 318 25.37 -2.28 -3.41
CA MET A 318 25.32 -3.39 -4.37
C MET A 318 24.77 -3.00 -5.76
N ASP A 319 24.46 -1.72 -6.00
CA ASP A 319 23.99 -1.16 -7.27
C ASP A 319 25.15 -0.47 -8.03
N PRO A 320 26.01 -1.23 -8.75
CA PRO A 320 27.22 -0.70 -9.38
C PRO A 320 26.93 0.32 -10.48
N HIS A 321 25.75 0.27 -11.08
CA HIS A 321 25.38 1.09 -12.23
C HIS A 321 24.50 2.29 -11.87
N ARG A 322 24.21 2.50 -10.57
CA ARG A 322 23.33 3.58 -10.10
C ARG A 322 21.94 3.52 -10.76
N THR A 323 21.45 2.31 -11.00
CA THR A 323 20.17 2.05 -11.68
C THR A 323 19.02 1.75 -10.72
N GLY A 324 19.28 1.84 -9.41
CA GLY A 324 18.28 1.49 -8.39
C GLY A 324 17.99 0.00 -8.32
N ARG A 325 18.91 -0.82 -8.86
CA ARG A 325 18.74 -2.26 -9.02
C ARG A 325 19.97 -3.02 -8.56
N VAL A 326 19.76 -4.09 -7.81
CA VAL A 326 20.81 -4.98 -7.33
C VAL A 326 20.76 -6.28 -8.15
N PRO A 327 21.85 -6.70 -8.81
CA PRO A 327 21.89 -8.02 -9.43
C PRO A 327 21.55 -9.12 -8.42
N LEU A 328 20.66 -10.04 -8.77
CA LEU A 328 20.19 -11.09 -7.84
C LEU A 328 21.34 -11.96 -7.30
N SER A 329 22.40 -12.14 -8.09
CA SER A 329 23.62 -12.81 -7.67
C SER A 329 24.31 -12.10 -6.50
N ARG A 330 24.39 -10.77 -6.51
CA ARG A 330 24.95 -9.96 -5.41
C ARG A 330 24.03 -9.94 -4.20
N PHE A 331 22.72 -9.84 -4.43
CA PHE A 331 21.71 -9.88 -3.38
C PHE A 331 21.86 -11.16 -2.54
N TYR A 332 21.89 -12.33 -3.18
CA TYR A 332 22.09 -13.61 -2.48
C TYR A 332 23.51 -13.85 -2.00
N ALA A 333 24.54 -13.32 -2.66
CA ALA A 333 25.91 -13.38 -2.14
C ALA A 333 26.03 -12.64 -0.80
N SER A 334 25.42 -11.45 -0.69
CA SER A 334 25.35 -10.70 0.56
C SER A 334 24.59 -11.46 1.65
N ALA A 335 23.52 -12.16 1.29
CA ALA A 335 22.74 -12.99 2.22
C ALA A 335 23.55 -14.12 2.86
N LEU A 336 24.47 -14.71 2.09
CA LEU A 336 25.33 -15.80 2.53
C LEU A 336 26.53 -15.34 3.36
N ASP A 337 27.05 -14.13 3.10
CA ASP A 337 28.30 -13.65 3.69
C ASP A 337 28.07 -12.74 4.92
N SER A 338 27.27 -11.69 4.76
CA SER A 338 27.27 -10.56 5.69
C SER A 338 25.90 -10.16 6.23
N ASP A 339 24.82 -10.34 5.46
CA ASP A 339 23.51 -9.79 5.79
C ASP A 339 22.37 -10.74 5.45
N TRP A 340 22.01 -11.57 6.42
CA TRP A 340 20.95 -12.58 6.32
C TRP A 340 19.56 -12.03 5.96
N ARG A 341 19.36 -10.70 6.01
CA ARG A 341 18.08 -10.04 5.70
C ARG A 341 17.66 -10.21 4.24
N PHE A 342 18.60 -10.37 3.31
CA PHE A 342 18.36 -10.43 1.87
C PHE A 342 18.04 -11.85 1.36
N GLY A 343 17.07 -12.50 2.00
CA GLY A 343 16.85 -13.94 1.87
C GLY A 343 15.65 -14.38 1.04
N GLU A 344 14.82 -13.46 0.55
CA GLU A 344 13.55 -13.81 -0.08
C GLU A 344 13.72 -14.61 -1.38
N SER A 345 12.81 -15.56 -1.61
CA SER A 345 12.82 -16.41 -2.80
C SER A 345 12.47 -15.61 -4.06
N GLU A 346 12.98 -16.06 -5.22
CA GLU A 346 12.66 -15.40 -6.50
C GLU A 346 11.16 -15.31 -6.77
N THR A 347 10.40 -16.35 -6.38
CA THR A 347 8.95 -16.38 -6.56
C THR A 347 8.29 -15.32 -5.70
N TYR A 348 8.74 -15.15 -4.46
CA TYR A 348 8.19 -14.15 -3.57
C TYR A 348 8.59 -12.72 -3.98
N LEU A 349 9.86 -12.49 -4.34
CA LEU A 349 10.34 -11.20 -4.87
C LEU A 349 9.56 -10.78 -6.13
N ARG A 350 9.19 -11.74 -6.99
CA ARG A 350 8.35 -11.48 -8.17
C ARG A 350 6.94 -11.05 -7.78
N GLU A 351 6.31 -11.75 -6.85
CA GLU A 351 4.95 -11.42 -6.38
C GLU A 351 4.90 -10.08 -5.65
N LEU A 352 5.95 -9.71 -4.92
CA LEU A 352 6.09 -8.38 -4.32
C LEU A 352 6.34 -7.27 -5.35
N GLY A 353 6.55 -7.61 -6.62
CA GLY A 353 6.94 -6.66 -7.66
C GLY A 353 8.34 -6.08 -7.44
N ALA A 354 9.19 -6.76 -6.67
CA ALA A 354 10.56 -6.35 -6.37
C ALA A 354 11.60 -6.97 -7.32
N LEU A 355 11.22 -7.91 -8.18
CA LEU A 355 12.12 -8.57 -9.13
C LEU A 355 11.92 -8.06 -10.57
N ASP A 356 13.00 -7.59 -11.18
CA ASP A 356 13.10 -7.27 -12.60
C ASP A 356 13.76 -8.44 -13.36
N GLU A 357 13.03 -9.02 -14.31
CA GLU A 357 13.49 -10.10 -15.19
C GLU A 357 13.48 -9.67 -16.67
N SER A 358 13.28 -8.37 -16.94
CA SER A 358 13.13 -7.84 -18.31
C SER A 358 14.44 -7.84 -19.11
N SER A 359 15.58 -7.75 -18.43
CA SER A 359 16.89 -7.64 -19.06
C SER A 359 17.53 -9.01 -19.29
N SER A 360 17.62 -9.42 -20.55
CA SER A 360 18.33 -10.67 -20.92
C SER A 360 19.84 -10.61 -20.68
N TRP A 361 20.44 -9.41 -20.66
CA TRP A 361 21.89 -9.22 -20.51
C TRP A 361 22.33 -8.90 -19.07
N ARG A 362 21.54 -8.14 -18.29
CA ARG A 362 21.82 -7.92 -16.84
C ARG A 362 21.34 -9.07 -15.98
N GLY A 363 20.47 -9.93 -16.54
CA GLY A 363 19.82 -10.98 -15.80
C GLY A 363 18.81 -10.41 -14.80
N LYS A 364 18.49 -11.22 -13.78
CA LYS A 364 17.51 -10.86 -12.77
C LYS A 364 18.08 -9.84 -11.79
N GLN A 365 17.31 -8.81 -11.48
CA GLN A 365 17.72 -7.75 -10.57
C GLN A 365 16.62 -7.42 -9.57
N VAL A 366 16.97 -7.15 -8.32
CA VAL A 366 16.06 -6.66 -7.30
C VAL A 366 15.93 -5.14 -7.43
N ILE A 367 14.72 -4.63 -7.56
CA ILE A 367 14.39 -3.21 -7.63
C ILE A 367 14.39 -2.66 -6.20
N ILE A 368 15.38 -1.83 -5.86
CA ILE A 368 15.64 -1.35 -4.50
C ILE A 368 14.40 -0.71 -3.85
N PRO A 369 13.78 0.33 -4.44
CA PRO A 369 12.63 0.98 -3.81
C PRO A 369 11.42 0.04 -3.67
N ASN A 370 11.18 -0.88 -4.61
CA ASN A 370 10.10 -1.86 -4.50
C ASN A 370 10.37 -2.87 -3.38
N TYR A 371 11.62 -3.29 -3.21
CA TYR A 371 12.01 -4.19 -2.14
C TYR A 371 11.86 -3.54 -0.75
N ILE A 372 12.35 -2.31 -0.58
CA ILE A 372 12.24 -1.57 0.69
C ILE A 372 10.76 -1.36 1.08
N GLN A 373 9.91 -1.06 0.10
CA GLN A 373 8.47 -0.86 0.32
C GLN A 373 7.65 -2.15 0.28
N ALA A 374 8.30 -3.31 0.13
CA ALA A 374 7.61 -4.58 0.09
C ALA A 374 7.04 -4.97 1.46
N ALA A 375 5.93 -5.71 1.46
CA ALA A 375 5.29 -6.22 2.68
C ALA A 375 6.20 -7.12 3.52
N SER A 376 7.26 -7.71 2.93
CA SER A 376 8.30 -8.46 3.67
C SER A 376 9.18 -7.58 4.54
N ASN A 377 9.28 -6.28 4.22
CA ASN A 377 10.11 -5.31 4.93
C ASN A 377 9.28 -4.33 5.80
N CYS A 378 7.97 -4.58 5.94
CA CYS A 378 7.15 -3.86 6.90
C CYS A 378 7.33 -4.49 8.29
N ILE A 379 7.79 -3.69 9.26
CA ILE A 379 8.17 -4.14 10.60
C ILE A 379 6.97 -4.61 11.44
N VAL A 380 5.79 -4.05 11.19
CA VAL A 380 4.55 -4.44 11.88
C VAL A 380 3.52 -4.85 10.86
N SER A 381 2.95 -6.04 11.06
CA SER A 381 1.82 -6.53 10.28
C SER A 381 0.63 -6.77 11.20
N THR A 382 -0.35 -5.88 11.12
CA THR A 382 -1.65 -6.07 11.77
C THR A 382 -2.68 -6.54 10.74
N SER A 383 -3.86 -6.93 11.25
CA SER A 383 -5.00 -7.24 10.39
C SER A 383 -5.49 -6.03 9.59
N HIS A 384 -5.23 -4.79 10.02
CA HIS A 384 -5.80 -3.58 9.42
C HIS A 384 -4.81 -2.75 8.61
N TYR A 385 -3.54 -2.77 9.00
CA TYR A 385 -2.48 -1.97 8.39
C TYR A 385 -1.11 -2.61 8.58
N LEU A 386 -0.16 -2.19 7.76
CA LEU A 386 1.26 -2.47 7.91
C LEU A 386 2.01 -1.18 8.28
N VAL A 387 3.05 -1.27 9.09
CA VAL A 387 4.02 -0.17 9.30
C VAL A 387 5.24 -0.46 8.46
N CYS A 388 5.50 0.36 7.44
CA CYS A 388 6.55 0.13 6.45
C CYS A 388 7.57 1.26 6.46
N CYS A 389 8.66 1.08 5.73
CA CYS A 389 9.63 2.15 5.49
C CYS A 389 8.96 3.34 4.75
N ALA A 390 9.53 4.54 4.93
CA ALA A 390 9.02 5.72 4.24
C ALA A 390 9.23 5.59 2.72
N ASN A 391 8.19 5.93 1.95
CA ASN A 391 8.31 6.01 0.50
C ASN A 391 8.89 7.40 0.13
N GLU A 392 10.19 7.46 -0.14
CA GLU A 392 10.87 8.72 -0.48
C GLU A 392 10.33 9.39 -1.75
N CYS A 393 9.77 8.63 -2.70
CA CYS A 393 9.12 9.17 -3.89
C CYS A 393 7.93 10.08 -3.56
N GLU A 394 7.27 9.86 -2.42
CA GLU A 394 6.14 10.67 -1.98
C GLU A 394 6.54 12.10 -1.67
N ALA A 395 7.80 12.27 -1.21
CA ALA A 395 8.61 13.47 -1.15
C ALA A 395 8.58 14.27 -2.47
N LEU A 396 9.22 13.66 -3.46
CA LEU A 396 9.43 14.19 -4.80
C LEU A 396 8.12 14.51 -5.52
N LEU A 397 7.14 13.60 -5.42
CA LEU A 397 5.83 13.81 -6.01
C LEU A 397 5.10 14.98 -5.34
N GLY A 398 5.23 15.13 -4.01
CA GLY A 398 4.67 16.27 -3.29
C GLY A 398 5.23 17.63 -3.75
N GLU A 399 6.52 17.70 -4.06
CA GLU A 399 7.14 18.90 -4.62
C GLU A 399 6.58 19.23 -6.01
N LEU A 400 6.39 18.23 -6.88
CA LEU A 400 5.78 18.41 -8.21
C LEU A 400 4.32 18.86 -8.10
N GLU A 401 3.53 18.22 -7.24
CA GLU A 401 2.13 18.56 -6.99
C GLU A 401 1.99 20.01 -6.46
N ALA A 402 2.87 20.42 -5.55
CA ALA A 402 2.90 21.78 -5.02
C ALA A 402 3.35 22.80 -6.07
N ALA A 403 4.30 22.45 -6.93
CA ALA A 403 4.81 23.33 -7.99
C ALA A 403 3.77 23.60 -9.08
N PHE A 404 3.03 22.56 -9.50
CA PHE A 404 2.09 22.69 -10.61
C PHE A 404 0.67 23.04 -10.17
N GLY A 405 0.20 22.48 -9.04
CA GLY A 405 -1.16 22.70 -8.55
C GLY A 405 -2.26 22.31 -9.55
N ALA A 406 -1.96 21.38 -10.46
CA ALA A 406 -2.81 20.95 -11.56
C ALA A 406 -2.58 19.45 -11.87
N PRO A 407 -3.55 18.75 -12.50
CA PRO A 407 -3.44 17.32 -12.80
C PRO A 407 -2.53 16.98 -13.97
N THR A 408 -2.14 17.99 -14.75
CA THR A 408 -1.20 17.84 -15.86
C THR A 408 -0.18 18.97 -15.86
N ALA A 409 0.97 18.71 -16.47
CA ALA A 409 1.99 19.71 -16.73
C ALA A 409 2.64 19.48 -18.10
N SER A 410 3.24 20.52 -18.70
CA SER A 410 4.01 20.36 -19.94
C SER A 410 5.36 19.69 -19.65
N PRO A 411 5.95 18.95 -20.61
CA PRO A 411 7.27 18.36 -20.46
C PRO A 411 8.33 19.38 -20.01
N ASP A 412 8.36 20.57 -20.62
CA ASP A 412 9.34 21.61 -20.29
C ASP A 412 9.21 22.09 -18.83
N ALA A 413 7.98 22.23 -18.33
CA ALA A 413 7.73 22.63 -16.94
C ALA A 413 8.19 21.54 -15.96
N ILE A 414 7.92 20.26 -16.27
CA ILE A 414 8.40 19.12 -15.48
C ILE A 414 9.93 19.10 -15.44
N LEU A 415 10.59 19.18 -16.60
CA LEU A 415 12.06 19.17 -16.68
C LEU A 415 12.67 20.35 -15.91
N ALA A 416 12.06 21.54 -15.96
CA ALA A 416 12.56 22.71 -15.23
C ALA A 416 12.52 22.54 -13.71
N VAL A 417 11.49 21.87 -13.18
CA VAL A 417 11.39 21.58 -11.74
C VAL A 417 12.31 20.43 -11.36
N VAL A 418 12.25 19.30 -12.08
CA VAL A 418 13.00 18.07 -11.75
C VAL A 418 14.51 18.27 -11.79
N ARG A 419 15.04 19.10 -12.70
CA ARG A 419 16.47 19.43 -12.75
C ARG A 419 17.00 20.14 -11.49
N ASN A 420 16.11 20.79 -10.74
CA ASN A 420 16.45 21.49 -9.50
C ASN A 420 16.16 20.65 -8.24
N MET A 421 15.56 19.47 -8.39
CA MET A 421 15.29 18.57 -7.27
C MET A 421 16.56 17.86 -6.81
N THR A 422 16.67 17.65 -5.50
CA THR A 422 17.76 16.87 -4.89
C THR A 422 17.33 15.43 -4.70
N SER A 423 18.11 14.48 -5.23
CA SER A 423 18.03 13.07 -4.85
C SER A 423 18.73 12.90 -3.49
N GLN A 424 17.98 12.51 -2.46
CA GLN A 424 18.51 12.28 -1.11
C GLN A 424 18.94 10.82 -0.94
N THR A 425 19.88 10.33 -1.76
CA THR A 425 20.28 8.91 -1.67
C THR A 425 21.36 8.61 -0.65
N SER A 426 22.18 9.59 -0.25
CA SER A 426 23.05 9.52 0.93
C SER A 426 23.63 10.90 1.26
N ILE A 427 24.15 11.07 2.49
CA ILE A 427 24.89 12.27 2.95
C ILE A 427 26.08 12.62 2.01
N ASN A 428 26.54 11.67 1.20
CA ASN A 428 27.72 11.83 0.32
C ASN A 428 27.39 11.85 -1.18
N ASP A 429 26.13 11.68 -1.59
CA ASP A 429 25.69 11.62 -3.00
C ASP A 429 24.50 12.58 -3.24
N GLU A 430 24.58 13.84 -2.78
CA GLU A 430 23.67 14.89 -3.23
C GLU A 430 23.99 15.27 -4.69
N ALA A 431 23.43 14.52 -5.64
CA ALA A 431 23.51 14.85 -7.05
C ALA A 431 22.12 15.09 -7.62
N ALA A 432 21.97 16.13 -8.45
CA ALA A 432 20.78 16.32 -9.25
C ALA A 432 20.54 15.08 -10.15
N PRO A 433 19.28 14.73 -10.44
CA PRO A 433 18.99 13.60 -11.31
C PRO A 433 19.63 13.81 -12.68
N THR A 434 20.34 12.79 -13.18
CA THR A 434 20.95 12.85 -14.52
C THR A 434 19.88 12.55 -15.56
N LEU A 435 19.23 13.60 -16.07
CA LEU A 435 18.22 13.47 -17.12
C LEU A 435 18.90 13.26 -18.49
N SER A 436 18.86 12.03 -18.98
CA SER A 436 19.36 11.68 -20.31
C SER A 436 18.40 12.17 -21.40
N HIS A 437 18.90 12.29 -22.63
CA HIS A 437 18.07 12.59 -23.80
C HIS A 437 16.93 11.59 -23.97
N GLY A 438 17.16 10.31 -23.63
CA GLY A 438 16.12 9.27 -23.62
C GLY A 438 14.95 9.60 -22.68
N LEU A 439 15.22 10.08 -21.47
CA LEU A 439 14.16 10.48 -20.51
C LEU A 439 13.38 11.69 -21.00
N GLU A 440 14.04 12.68 -21.60
CA GLU A 440 13.37 13.86 -22.17
C GLU A 440 12.44 13.45 -23.32
N GLN A 441 12.90 12.55 -24.19
CA GLN A 441 12.10 12.02 -25.28
C GLN A 441 10.90 11.21 -24.78
N GLN A 442 11.07 10.39 -23.74
CA GLN A 442 9.95 9.63 -23.17
C GLN A 442 8.88 10.55 -22.57
N LEU A 443 9.29 11.62 -21.89
CA LEU A 443 8.34 12.60 -21.36
C LEU A 443 7.55 13.31 -22.47
N ALA A 444 8.22 13.65 -23.58
CA ALA A 444 7.57 14.21 -24.76
C ALA A 444 6.58 13.23 -25.41
N GLN A 445 6.93 11.93 -25.48
CA GLN A 445 6.03 10.89 -25.99
C GLN A 445 4.77 10.74 -25.14
N ILE A 446 4.90 10.78 -23.81
CA ILE A 446 3.73 10.78 -22.91
C ILE A 446 2.85 12.00 -23.21
N ALA A 447 3.44 13.19 -23.34
CA ALA A 447 2.66 14.38 -23.66
C ALA A 447 1.94 14.26 -25.01
N GLU A 448 2.58 13.70 -26.04
CA GLU A 448 1.98 13.51 -27.37
C GLU A 448 0.71 12.65 -27.33
N THR A 449 0.69 11.58 -26.53
CA THR A 449 -0.49 10.72 -26.36
C THR A 449 -1.60 11.37 -25.52
N HIS A 450 -1.29 12.42 -24.77
CA HIS A 450 -2.18 13.11 -23.83
C HIS A 450 -2.41 14.59 -24.17
N GLY A 451 -2.49 14.93 -25.45
CA GLY A 451 -2.91 16.27 -25.90
C GLY A 451 -1.87 17.38 -25.64
N GLY A 452 -0.59 17.02 -25.54
CA GLY A 452 0.52 17.94 -25.31
C GLY A 452 0.88 18.16 -23.84
N ALA A 453 0.24 17.45 -22.91
CA ALA A 453 0.52 17.55 -21.47
C ALA A 453 0.67 16.16 -20.83
N VAL A 454 1.44 16.08 -19.75
CA VAL A 454 1.72 14.84 -19.03
C VAL A 454 0.78 14.71 -17.82
N PRO A 455 -0.01 13.63 -17.70
CA PRO A 455 -0.78 13.33 -16.48
C PRO A 455 0.14 13.02 -15.29
N LEU A 456 0.09 13.81 -14.22
CA LEU A 456 1.01 13.68 -13.07
C LEU A 456 0.74 12.44 -12.21
N HIS A 457 -0.47 11.89 -12.26
CA HIS A 457 -0.86 10.67 -11.54
C HIS A 457 -1.05 9.46 -12.47
N GLY A 458 -0.52 9.54 -13.68
CA GLY A 458 -0.52 8.46 -14.66
C GLY A 458 0.61 7.46 -14.42
N ARG A 459 0.39 6.21 -14.81
CA ARG A 459 1.40 5.14 -14.66
C ARG A 459 2.67 5.44 -15.46
N LEU A 460 2.57 5.96 -16.68
CA LEU A 460 3.71 6.31 -17.53
C LEU A 460 4.57 7.40 -16.90
N PHE A 461 3.95 8.41 -16.27
CA PHE A 461 4.71 9.42 -15.54
C PHE A 461 5.39 8.84 -14.29
N ALA A 462 4.71 7.94 -13.57
CA ALA A 462 5.35 7.22 -12.46
C ALA A 462 6.52 6.33 -12.94
N GLN A 463 6.43 5.71 -14.13
CA GLN A 463 7.56 4.97 -14.72
C GLN A 463 8.71 5.94 -15.03
N TRP A 464 8.40 7.10 -15.58
CA TRP A 464 9.39 8.14 -15.85
C TRP A 464 10.08 8.61 -14.56
N LEU A 465 9.33 8.85 -13.49
CA LEU A 465 9.89 9.21 -12.17
C LEU A 465 10.77 8.09 -11.60
N HIS A 466 10.36 6.83 -11.73
CA HIS A 466 11.21 5.70 -11.35
C HIS A 466 12.56 5.74 -12.07
N TYR A 467 12.60 6.06 -13.36
CA TYR A 467 13.86 6.11 -14.08
C TYR A 467 14.66 7.42 -13.86
N ALA A 468 13.99 8.53 -13.54
CA ALA A 468 14.63 9.78 -13.15
C ALA A 468 15.22 9.73 -11.72
N PHE A 469 14.57 8.99 -10.81
CA PHE A 469 14.94 8.80 -9.41
C PHE A 469 14.94 7.31 -9.03
N PRO A 470 15.91 6.53 -9.55
CA PRO A 470 15.86 5.07 -9.51
C PRO A 470 15.97 4.45 -8.12
N ARG A 471 16.49 5.17 -7.13
CA ARG A 471 16.69 4.65 -5.77
C ARG A 471 15.61 5.12 -4.79
N GLU A 472 14.76 6.04 -5.20
CA GLU A 472 13.71 6.67 -4.40
C GLU A 472 12.33 6.24 -4.87
N CYS A 473 12.12 6.24 -6.19
CA CYS A 473 10.81 5.98 -6.77
C CYS A 473 10.62 4.50 -7.10
N PRO A 474 9.60 3.82 -6.55
CA PRO A 474 9.30 2.44 -6.91
C PRO A 474 8.80 2.33 -8.36
N PHE A 475 9.14 1.23 -9.02
CA PHE A 475 8.63 0.93 -10.35
C PHE A 475 7.12 0.62 -10.28
N PRO A 476 6.28 1.34 -11.05
CA PRO A 476 4.82 1.17 -11.00
C PRO A 476 4.38 0.03 -11.91
N HIS A 477 4.34 -1.17 -11.35
CA HIS A 477 3.74 -2.30 -12.04
C HIS A 477 2.24 -2.07 -12.31
N ARG A 478 1.70 -2.70 -13.35
CA ARG A 478 0.26 -2.67 -13.63
C ARG A 478 -0.53 -3.17 -12.42
N ARG A 479 -1.69 -2.59 -12.13
CA ARG A 479 -2.49 -3.03 -10.98
C ARG A 479 -2.85 -4.51 -11.10
N GLY A 480 -2.74 -5.23 -9.98
CA GLY A 480 -3.00 -6.67 -9.87
C GLY A 480 -1.83 -7.57 -10.24
N THR A 481 -0.69 -7.02 -10.67
CA THR A 481 0.51 -7.83 -10.97
C THR A 481 1.38 -8.11 -9.75
N ALA A 482 1.35 -7.22 -8.76
CA ALA A 482 2.07 -7.36 -7.50
C ALA A 482 1.09 -7.44 -6.32
N THR A 483 1.47 -8.17 -5.27
CA THR A 483 0.71 -8.36 -4.04
C THR A 483 1.45 -7.75 -2.85
N ALA A 484 0.71 -7.40 -1.80
CA ALA A 484 1.26 -6.95 -0.52
C ALA A 484 1.21 -8.09 0.51
N ALA A 485 1.50 -9.32 0.09
CA ALA A 485 1.48 -10.48 0.97
C ALA A 485 2.69 -10.45 1.91
N THR A 486 2.45 -10.51 3.21
CA THR A 486 3.50 -10.61 4.23
C THR A 486 4.08 -12.02 4.28
N PRO A 487 5.26 -12.24 4.90
CA PRO A 487 5.89 -13.56 4.96
C PRO A 487 4.98 -14.65 5.57
N LEU A 488 4.22 -14.28 6.60
CA LEU A 488 3.24 -15.17 7.24
C LEU A 488 2.08 -15.55 6.30
N GLU A 489 1.64 -14.63 5.45
CA GLU A 489 0.54 -14.86 4.49
C GLU A 489 1.01 -15.64 3.26
N TYR A 490 2.26 -15.43 2.84
CA TYR A 490 2.87 -16.15 1.73
C TYR A 490 3.17 -17.62 2.10
N GLY A 491 3.59 -17.86 3.34
CA GLY A 491 3.90 -19.18 3.87
C GLY A 491 5.39 -19.55 3.79
N ALA A 492 5.69 -20.81 4.10
CA ALA A 492 7.04 -21.26 4.44
C ALA A 492 8.10 -21.13 3.31
N THR A 493 7.69 -20.91 2.06
CA THR A 493 8.59 -20.78 0.90
C THR A 493 8.98 -19.34 0.58
N TYR A 494 8.75 -18.41 1.52
CA TYR A 494 9.12 -17.00 1.34
C TYR A 494 10.65 -16.78 1.28
N LEU A 495 11.44 -17.66 1.91
CA LEU A 495 12.91 -17.65 1.83
C LEU A 495 13.43 -18.59 0.75
N ALA A 496 14.49 -18.16 0.06
CA ALA A 496 15.25 -19.04 -0.83
C ALA A 496 15.99 -20.12 -0.03
N SER A 497 16.21 -21.29 -0.62
CA SER A 497 17.08 -22.28 0.00
C SER A 497 18.54 -21.83 -0.10
N GLY A 498 19.39 -22.20 0.86
CA GLY A 498 20.83 -21.87 0.80
C GLY A 498 21.51 -22.36 -0.48
N ARG A 499 21.08 -23.52 -1.02
CA ARG A 499 21.54 -24.05 -2.30
C ARG A 499 21.16 -23.15 -3.48
N ASP A 500 19.95 -22.60 -3.46
CA ASP A 500 19.50 -21.68 -4.52
C ASP A 500 20.29 -20.37 -4.44
N MET A 501 20.48 -19.83 -3.24
CA MET A 501 21.31 -18.64 -3.02
C MET A 501 22.75 -18.85 -3.53
N GLU A 502 23.38 -19.98 -3.19
CA GLU A 502 24.74 -20.32 -3.64
C GLU A 502 24.83 -20.42 -5.18
N LYS A 503 23.83 -21.03 -5.82
CA LYS A 503 23.75 -21.15 -7.28
C LYS A 503 23.70 -19.78 -7.97
N HIS A 504 22.95 -18.83 -7.42
CA HIS A 504 22.87 -17.46 -7.95
C HIS A 504 24.12 -16.65 -7.63
N ALA A 505 24.68 -16.77 -6.43
CA ALA A 505 25.93 -16.10 -6.06
C ALA A 505 27.09 -16.54 -6.98
N ALA A 506 27.18 -17.83 -7.30
CA ALA A 506 28.20 -18.39 -8.18
C ALA A 506 28.09 -17.90 -9.64
N SER A 507 26.87 -17.66 -10.14
CA SER A 507 26.67 -17.20 -11.53
C SER A 507 27.15 -15.76 -11.76
N GLY A 508 27.13 -14.91 -10.72
CA GLY A 508 27.65 -13.54 -10.79
C GLY A 508 29.17 -13.44 -10.96
N ASN A 509 29.92 -14.45 -10.50
CA ASN A 509 31.38 -14.50 -10.70
C ASN A 509 31.76 -14.92 -12.12
N ALA A 510 30.87 -15.62 -12.85
CA ALA A 510 31.11 -16.06 -14.23
C ALA A 510 30.82 -14.97 -15.28
N THR A 511 30.01 -13.96 -14.94
CA THR A 511 29.64 -12.84 -15.82
C THR A 511 30.33 -11.52 -15.44
N GLY A 512 31.32 -11.57 -14.54
CA GLY A 512 32.04 -10.42 -13.98
C GLY A 512 32.96 -9.66 -14.95
N GLU A 513 33.09 -10.08 -16.20
CA GLU A 513 33.62 -9.21 -17.24
C GLU A 513 32.52 -8.23 -17.63
N ALA A 514 32.72 -6.97 -17.22
CA ALA A 514 31.94 -5.84 -17.66
C ALA A 514 31.74 -5.91 -19.17
N LEU A 515 30.54 -6.32 -19.59
CA LEU A 515 30.03 -5.95 -20.89
C LEU A 515 29.89 -4.42 -20.83
N GLU A 516 30.96 -3.71 -21.21
CA GLU A 516 30.90 -2.36 -21.74
C GLU A 516 30.02 -2.42 -22.99
N ILE A 517 28.70 -2.48 -22.78
CA ILE A 517 27.76 -2.42 -23.89
C ILE A 517 27.64 -0.95 -24.25
N ASN A 518 28.12 -0.62 -25.45
CA ASN A 518 27.64 0.52 -26.25
C ASN A 518 26.12 0.40 -26.46
N GLY A 519 25.36 0.53 -25.38
CA GLY A 519 23.91 0.36 -25.36
C GLY A 519 23.27 1.63 -25.91
N THR A 520 22.30 1.45 -26.79
CA THR A 520 21.37 2.53 -27.14
C THR A 520 20.73 3.10 -25.87
N ASP A 521 20.43 4.40 -25.87
CA ASP A 521 19.95 5.18 -24.71
C ASP A 521 18.76 4.58 -23.93
N MET A 522 18.06 3.58 -24.46
CA MET A 522 16.88 2.97 -23.83
C MET A 522 17.15 1.61 -23.19
N GLN A 523 18.34 1.03 -23.33
CA GLN A 523 18.60 -0.33 -22.85
C GLN A 523 18.52 -0.42 -21.32
N TRP A 524 18.86 0.64 -20.58
CA TRP A 524 18.74 0.65 -19.12
C TRP A 524 17.30 0.79 -18.62
N MET A 525 16.34 1.16 -19.49
CA MET A 525 14.91 1.24 -19.23
C MET A 525 14.16 -0.02 -19.72
N SER A 526 14.77 -1.20 -19.59
CA SER A 526 14.25 -2.45 -20.19
C SER A 526 12.86 -2.87 -19.72
N GLN A 527 12.42 -2.38 -18.55
CA GLN A 527 11.09 -2.67 -17.99
C GLN A 527 10.02 -1.65 -18.44
N TRP A 528 10.39 -0.60 -19.17
CA TRP A 528 9.44 0.39 -19.68
C TRP A 528 8.36 -0.27 -20.53
N SER A 529 7.10 0.01 -20.22
CA SER A 529 5.95 -0.43 -21.00
C SER A 529 5.09 0.78 -21.38
N PRO A 530 4.61 0.88 -22.63
CA PRO A 530 3.80 2.00 -23.12
C PRO A 530 2.35 1.96 -22.59
N ASP A 531 2.01 0.99 -21.75
CA ASP A 531 0.66 0.78 -21.27
C ASP A 531 0.29 1.76 -20.18
N GLU A 532 -0.67 2.64 -20.46
CA GLU A 532 -1.09 3.66 -19.51
C GLU A 532 -2.23 3.21 -18.61
N GLU A 533 -2.12 3.58 -17.32
CA GLU A 533 -3.21 3.45 -16.33
C GLU A 533 -3.39 4.80 -15.63
N LEU A 534 -4.54 5.43 -15.84
CA LEU A 534 -4.91 6.70 -15.21
C LEU A 534 -5.78 6.47 -13.98
N LEU A 535 -5.73 7.39 -13.00
CA LEU A 535 -6.62 7.34 -11.83
C LEU A 535 -8.10 7.53 -12.21
N THR A 536 -8.37 8.34 -13.24
CA THR A 536 -9.70 8.70 -13.77
C THR A 536 -9.60 8.98 -15.27
N ASP A 537 -10.73 9.15 -15.97
CA ASP A 537 -10.72 9.65 -17.35
C ASP A 537 -10.31 11.14 -17.36
N TYR A 538 -9.19 11.46 -18.01
CA TYR A 538 -8.75 12.83 -18.24
C TYR A 538 -9.46 13.36 -19.49
N GLY A 539 -10.79 13.41 -19.46
CA GLY A 539 -11.65 13.63 -20.63
C GLY A 539 -11.33 14.87 -21.48
N ASP A 540 -10.65 15.87 -20.90
CA ASP A 540 -10.22 17.10 -21.56
C ASP A 540 -8.94 16.98 -22.40
N LEU A 541 -8.19 15.87 -22.28
CA LEU A 541 -6.91 15.64 -22.97
C LEU A 541 -7.03 14.79 -24.24
N ARG A 542 -8.23 14.33 -24.60
CA ARG A 542 -8.41 13.51 -25.81
C ARG A 542 -8.01 14.30 -27.04
N THR A 543 -7.10 13.72 -27.82
CA THR A 543 -6.61 14.33 -29.04
C THR A 543 -7.76 14.48 -30.07
N PRO A 544 -7.79 15.56 -30.88
CA PRO A 544 -8.92 15.84 -31.78
C PRO A 544 -9.21 14.78 -32.86
N TRP A 545 -8.32 13.81 -33.07
CA TRP A 545 -8.47 12.82 -34.14
C TRP A 545 -9.33 11.62 -33.74
N GLU A 546 -9.39 11.25 -32.45
CA GLU A 546 -10.29 10.19 -31.96
C GLU A 546 -11.77 10.63 -32.01
N SER A 547 -12.05 11.89 -31.65
CA SER A 547 -13.40 12.46 -31.77
C SER A 547 -13.84 12.61 -33.22
N ARG A 548 -12.90 12.88 -34.14
CA ARG A 548 -13.17 12.93 -35.59
C ARG A 548 -13.40 11.54 -36.19
N LEU A 549 -12.70 10.50 -35.75
CA LEU A 549 -12.95 9.12 -36.21
C LEU A 549 -14.33 8.62 -35.77
N CYS A 550 -14.72 8.85 -34.52
CA CYS A 550 -16.07 8.51 -34.05
C CYS A 550 -17.16 9.33 -34.76
N ALA A 551 -16.94 10.62 -35.00
CA ALA A 551 -17.87 11.47 -35.75
C ALA A 551 -17.98 11.05 -37.23
N CYS A 552 -16.87 10.68 -37.89
CA CYS A 552 -16.87 10.18 -39.26
C CYS A 552 -17.54 8.81 -39.37
N LEU A 553 -17.34 7.91 -38.40
CA LEU A 553 -18.02 6.60 -38.36
C LEU A 553 -19.53 6.77 -38.11
N PHE A 554 -19.94 7.68 -37.22
CA PHE A 554 -21.36 8.01 -37.01
C PHE A 554 -21.98 8.66 -38.25
N ALA A 555 -21.28 9.57 -38.92
CA ALA A 555 -21.75 10.20 -40.15
C ALA A 555 -21.92 9.18 -41.29
N LEU A 556 -21.00 8.21 -41.41
CA LEU A 556 -21.10 7.11 -42.38
C LEU A 556 -22.28 6.18 -42.08
N LEU A 557 -22.55 5.87 -40.81
CA LEU A 557 -23.71 5.06 -40.42
C LEU A 557 -25.04 5.77 -40.65
N VAL A 558 -25.11 7.09 -40.41
CA VAL A 558 -26.30 7.89 -40.71
C VAL A 558 -26.52 8.00 -42.22
N LEU A 559 -25.47 8.20 -43.02
CA LEU A 559 -25.57 8.21 -44.49
C LEU A 559 -25.99 6.85 -45.06
N ALA A 560 -25.49 5.74 -44.49
CA ALA A 560 -25.92 4.40 -44.89
C ALA A 560 -27.39 4.12 -44.52
N GLY A 561 -27.87 4.62 -43.38
CA GLY A 561 -29.27 4.49 -42.96
C GLY A 561 -30.27 5.29 -43.80
N VAL A 562 -29.86 6.43 -44.37
CA VAL A 562 -30.71 7.27 -45.22
C VAL A 562 -30.89 6.70 -46.63
N VAL A 563 -29.96 5.87 -47.13
CA VAL A 563 -30.10 5.24 -48.45
C VAL A 563 -31.09 4.05 -48.45
N SER A 564 -31.44 3.48 -47.29
CA SER A 564 -32.35 2.32 -47.21
C SER A 564 -33.84 2.65 -47.01
N PHE A 565 -34.23 3.92 -46.86
CA PHE A 565 -35.64 4.32 -46.76
C PHE A 565 -36.15 4.91 -48.08
N GLY A 566 -36.26 4.04 -49.10
CA GLY A 566 -36.63 4.48 -50.45
C GLY A 566 -37.30 3.43 -51.34
N MET A 567 -37.91 2.37 -50.81
CA MET A 567 -38.81 1.51 -51.62
C MET A 567 -39.98 1.00 -50.76
N GLY A 568 -41.20 1.31 -51.19
CA GLY A 568 -42.46 1.00 -50.50
C GLY A 568 -42.90 -0.47 -50.58
N PRO A 569 -43.99 -0.85 -49.88
CA PRO A 569 -44.31 -2.25 -49.62
C PRO A 569 -45.14 -2.88 -50.75
N ILE A 570 -44.72 -4.06 -51.21
CA ILE A 570 -45.54 -4.96 -52.03
C ILE A 570 -45.79 -6.26 -51.22
N LYS A 571 -47.07 -6.61 -51.06
CA LYS A 571 -47.58 -7.78 -50.34
C LYS A 571 -47.64 -9.05 -51.23
N PRO A 572 -47.86 -10.25 -50.66
CA PRO A 572 -47.11 -11.48 -50.99
C PRO A 572 -47.81 -12.40 -51.99
N GLY A 573 -47.01 -13.22 -52.69
CA GLY A 573 -47.46 -14.33 -53.53
C GLY A 573 -46.72 -15.62 -53.17
N SER A 574 -47.49 -16.62 -52.75
CA SER A 574 -47.11 -17.99 -52.45
C SER A 574 -46.79 -18.81 -53.71
N SER A 575 -45.70 -19.57 -53.71
CA SER A 575 -45.59 -20.81 -54.50
C SER A 575 -44.33 -21.62 -54.16
N LEU A 576 -44.58 -22.74 -53.47
CA LEU A 576 -44.16 -24.12 -53.78
C LEU A 576 -42.67 -24.46 -54.04
N LEU A 577 -42.19 -25.39 -53.19
CA LEU A 577 -41.04 -26.29 -53.35
C LEU A 577 -41.02 -27.01 -54.72
N PRO A 578 -39.86 -27.51 -55.19
CA PRO A 578 -39.54 -28.90 -54.87
C PRO A 578 -38.06 -29.19 -54.53
N THR A 579 -37.93 -30.27 -53.78
CA THR A 579 -36.74 -31.04 -53.36
C THR A 579 -36.03 -31.77 -54.50
N HIS A 580 -34.70 -31.90 -54.43
CA HIS A 580 -33.86 -33.08 -54.79
C HIS A 580 -32.38 -32.69 -54.55
N SER A 581 -31.62 -33.26 -53.60
CA SER A 581 -31.00 -34.61 -53.52
C SER A 581 -29.64 -34.74 -54.25
N LYS A 582 -28.59 -35.05 -53.45
CA LYS A 582 -27.30 -35.74 -53.76
C LYS A 582 -26.27 -34.91 -54.56
N THR A 583 -24.95 -34.95 -54.33
CA THR A 583 -24.07 -36.08 -53.94
C THR A 583 -22.68 -35.58 -53.50
N HIS A 584 -21.96 -36.47 -52.80
CA HIS A 584 -20.60 -36.42 -52.26
C HIS A 584 -19.42 -36.45 -53.29
N LEU A 585 -18.22 -36.20 -52.73
CA LEU A 585 -16.83 -36.57 -53.12
C LEU A 585 -16.10 -35.57 -54.05
N VAL A 586 -14.85 -35.17 -53.78
CA VAL A 586 -13.73 -35.84 -53.07
C VAL A 586 -13.18 -35.00 -51.93
#